data_AF-A0A3C0KES4-F1
#
_entry.id   AF-A0A3C0KES4-F1
#
_cell.length_a   1.000
_cell.length_b   1.000
_cell.length_c   1.000
_cell.angle_alpha   90.00
_cell.angle_beta   90.00
_cell.angle_gamma   90.00
#
_symmetry.space_group_name_H-M   'P 1'
#
loop_
_entity.id
_entity.type
_entity.pdbx_description
1 polymer ?
#
loop_
_entity_poly.entity_id
_entity_poly.type
_entity_poly.pdbx_seq_one_letter_code
_entity_poly.pdbx_strand_id
1 'polypeptide(L)'
;AGFTFHPGGRGRIWNTFNAHRLLHWAGEEGAPGQQHALKKALMEAHHGRAESPADPSVLLACVQQAGLDVERAREVLANADEFADAVRAQEQFFVGNGIHSVPAVIINQRHLISGGQPPEVFERALRQIATGAG
;
A
#
# COMPACT_ATOMS: atom_id res chain seq x y z
N ALA A 1 -18.08 -3.12 -4.45
CA ALA A 1 -17.96 -2.06 -5.46
C ALA A 1 -16.51 -1.59 -5.51
N GLY A 2 -15.98 -1.27 -6.69
CA GLY A 2 -14.67 -0.63 -6.80
C GLY A 2 -14.70 0.81 -6.27
N PHE A 3 -13.60 1.55 -6.43
CA PHE A 3 -13.58 3.00 -6.21
C PHE A 3 -13.51 3.72 -7.56
N THR A 4 -14.21 4.86 -7.66
CA THR A 4 -14.26 5.65 -8.88
C THR A 4 -12.93 6.38 -9.07
N PHE A 5 -12.33 6.25 -10.25
CA PHE A 5 -11.14 7.04 -10.61
C PHE A 5 -11.56 8.46 -10.99
N HIS A 6 -10.71 9.43 -10.67
CA HIS A 6 -10.93 10.81 -11.06
C HIS A 6 -11.03 10.91 -12.59
N PRO A 7 -12.08 11.53 -13.18
CA PRO A 7 -12.28 11.54 -14.63
C PRO A 7 -11.13 12.19 -15.42
N GLY A 8 -10.47 13.21 -14.84
CA GLY A 8 -9.30 13.86 -15.43
C GLY A 8 -7.97 13.17 -15.15
N GLY A 9 -8.00 11.99 -14.53
CA GLY A 9 -6.81 11.33 -13.98
C GLY A 9 -6.23 12.09 -12.78
N ARG A 10 -5.01 11.72 -12.40
CA ARG A 10 -4.31 12.21 -11.20
C ARG A 10 -3.49 13.49 -11.43
N GLY A 11 -3.36 13.91 -12.69
CA GLY A 11 -2.53 15.05 -13.10
C GLY A 11 -1.02 14.79 -13.01
N ARG A 12 -0.49 14.55 -11.81
CA ARG A 12 0.95 14.43 -11.52
C ARG A 12 1.30 13.16 -10.76
N ILE A 13 2.53 12.68 -10.94
CA ILE A 13 3.16 11.64 -10.12
C ILE A 13 3.80 12.29 -8.88
N TRP A 14 3.41 11.79 -7.71
CA TRP A 14 3.88 12.27 -6.41
C TRP A 14 4.79 11.24 -5.74
N ASN A 15 5.68 11.72 -4.86
CA ASN A 15 6.42 10.85 -3.95
C ASN A 15 5.42 10.24 -2.95
N THR A 16 5.48 8.92 -2.76
CA THR A 16 4.58 8.17 -1.86
C THR A 16 5.29 7.67 -0.60
N PHE A 17 6.55 8.03 -0.36
CA PHE A 17 7.37 7.45 0.69
C PHE A 17 6.74 7.63 2.08
N ASN A 18 6.23 8.82 2.40
CA ASN A 18 5.51 9.05 3.67
C ASN A 18 4.21 8.24 3.77
N ALA A 19 3.50 8.02 2.65
CA ALA A 19 2.35 7.12 2.64
C ALA A 19 2.76 5.67 2.96
N HIS A 20 3.91 5.22 2.45
CA HIS A 20 4.47 3.91 2.78
C HIS A 20 4.93 3.80 4.24
N ARG A 21 5.54 4.86 4.79
CA ARG A 21 5.90 4.92 6.23
C ARG A 21 4.67 4.80 7.11
N LEU A 22 3.59 5.52 6.80
CA LEU A 22 2.32 5.41 7.54
C LEU A 22 1.66 4.03 7.38
N LEU A 23 1.77 3.39 6.21
CA LEU A 23 1.29 2.02 6.02
C LEU A 23 2.09 0.98 6.80
N HIS A 24 3.41 1.17 6.92
CA HIS A 24 4.25 0.33 7.75
C HIS A 24 3.89 0.50 9.22
N TRP A 25 3.85 1.74 9.72
CA TRP A 25 3.39 2.08 11.07
C TRP A 25 2.02 1.46 11.40
N ALA A 26 1.02 1.63 10.52
CA ALA A 26 -0.31 1.07 10.73
C ALA A 26 -0.35 -0.47 10.71
N GLY A 27 0.67 -1.13 10.16
CA GLY A 27 0.83 -2.58 10.21
C GLY A 27 1.45 -3.08 11.52
N GLU A 28 2.33 -2.29 12.13
CA GLU A 28 3.01 -2.61 13.40
C GLU A 28 2.16 -2.24 14.62
N GLU A 29 1.57 -1.03 14.61
CA GLU A 29 0.87 -0.46 15.78
C GLU A 29 -0.66 -0.47 15.63
N GLY A 30 -1.18 -0.67 14.42
CA GLY A 30 -2.62 -0.63 14.15
C GLY A 30 -3.36 -1.91 14.54
N ALA A 31 -4.64 -1.77 14.89
CA ALA A 31 -5.56 -2.90 15.08
C ALA A 31 -5.77 -3.68 13.76
N PRO A 32 -6.16 -4.96 13.84
CA PRO A 32 -6.40 -5.78 12.66
C PRO A 32 -7.31 -5.08 11.63
N GLY A 33 -6.80 -4.94 10.40
CA GLY A 33 -7.51 -4.31 9.30
C GLY A 33 -7.29 -2.80 9.12
N GLN A 34 -6.66 -2.09 10.08
CA GLN A 34 -6.43 -0.65 9.96
C GLN A 34 -5.42 -0.30 8.87
N GLN A 35 -4.35 -1.07 8.69
CA GLN A 35 -3.44 -0.89 7.54
C GLN A 35 -4.18 -0.98 6.20
N HIS A 36 -5.09 -1.95 6.05
CA HIS A 36 -5.90 -2.09 4.85
C HIS A 36 -6.89 -0.92 4.69
N ALA A 37 -7.50 -0.46 5.78
CA ALA A 37 -8.35 0.73 5.77
C ALA A 37 -7.57 1.97 5.29
N LEU A 38 -6.36 2.19 5.83
CA LEU A 38 -5.46 3.27 5.42
C LEU A 38 -5.06 3.15 3.93
N LYS A 39 -4.71 1.95 3.46
CA LYS A 39 -4.40 1.73 2.04
C LYS A 39 -5.57 2.13 1.14
N LYS A 40 -6.80 1.78 1.53
CA LYS A 40 -8.01 2.16 0.78
C LYS A 40 -8.22 3.66 0.77
N ALA A 41 -8.12 4.32 1.93
CA ALA A 41 -8.24 5.78 2.04
C ALA A 41 -7.21 6.51 1.15
N LEU A 42 -5.95 6.08 1.19
CA LEU A 42 -4.88 6.62 0.33
C LEU A 42 -5.14 6.39 -1.15
N MET A 43 -5.65 5.21 -1.52
CA MET A 43 -6.00 4.92 -2.91
C MET A 43 -7.15 5.80 -3.40
N GLU A 44 -8.18 6.02 -2.57
CA GLU A 44 -9.30 6.89 -2.89
C GLU A 44 -8.88 8.36 -3.01
N ALA A 45 -8.07 8.85 -2.06
CA ALA A 45 -7.48 10.19 -2.12
C ALA A 45 -6.71 10.41 -3.43
N HIS A 46 -5.76 9.51 -3.71
CA HIS A 46 -4.85 9.70 -4.83
C HIS A 46 -5.50 9.42 -6.20
N HIS A 47 -6.23 8.31 -6.34
CA HIS A 47 -6.78 7.89 -7.64
C HIS A 47 -8.19 8.40 -7.89
N GLY A 48 -8.99 8.58 -6.84
CA GLY A 48 -10.38 9.02 -6.95
C GLY A 48 -10.55 10.52 -6.87
N ARG A 49 -9.87 11.18 -5.93
CA ARG A 49 -9.95 12.63 -5.72
C ARG A 49 -8.78 13.43 -6.29
N ALA A 50 -7.80 12.76 -6.91
CA ALA A 50 -6.58 13.37 -7.45
C ALA A 50 -5.79 14.20 -6.41
N GLU A 51 -5.91 13.86 -5.13
CA GLU A 51 -5.18 14.49 -4.03
C GLU A 51 -3.71 14.03 -4.01
N SER A 52 -2.84 14.88 -3.45
CA SER A 52 -1.41 14.60 -3.34
C SER A 52 -1.12 13.70 -2.12
N PRO A 53 -0.59 12.48 -2.31
CA PRO A 53 -0.12 11.65 -1.20
C PRO A 53 1.21 12.15 -0.61
N ALA A 54 1.78 13.25 -1.13
CA ALA A 54 2.93 13.93 -0.56
C ALA A 54 2.53 15.07 0.40
N ASP A 55 1.24 15.44 0.44
CA ASP A 55 0.72 16.48 1.33
C ASP A 55 0.40 15.89 2.72
N PRO A 56 1.05 16.38 3.80
CA PRO A 56 0.77 15.90 5.15
C PRO A 56 -0.70 16.01 5.55
N SER A 57 -1.42 17.04 5.10
CA SER A 57 -2.84 17.22 5.43
C SER A 57 -3.72 16.11 4.83
N VAL A 58 -3.44 15.71 3.58
CA VAL A 58 -4.11 14.60 2.90
C VAL A 58 -3.80 13.28 3.59
N LEU A 59 -2.54 13.06 3.98
CA LEU A 59 -2.13 11.85 4.70
C LEU A 59 -2.84 11.72 6.05
N LEU A 60 -2.91 12.79 6.84
CA LEU A 60 -3.58 12.81 8.13
C LEU A 60 -5.10 12.62 8.00
N ALA A 61 -5.72 13.18 6.96
CA ALA A 61 -7.13 12.92 6.66
C ALA A 61 -7.38 11.44 6.34
N CYS A 62 -6.48 10.78 5.60
CA CYS A 62 -6.56 9.35 5.32
C CYS A 62 -6.39 8.49 6.58
N VAL A 63 -5.48 8.88 7.48
CA VAL A 63 -5.29 8.25 8.80
C VAL A 63 -6.56 8.33 9.63
N GLN A 64 -7.17 9.52 9.70
CA GLN A 64 -8.43 9.72 10.41
C GLN A 64 -9.56 8.87 9.81
N GLN A 65 -9.68 8.84 8.48
CA GLN A 65 -10.68 8.01 7.78
C GLN A 65 -10.50 6.51 8.05
N ALA A 66 -9.25 6.07 8.26
CA ALA A 66 -8.91 4.69 8.60
C ALA A 66 -9.12 4.35 10.09
N GLY A 67 -9.51 5.33 10.91
CA GLY A 67 -9.71 5.16 12.36
C GLY A 67 -8.41 5.01 13.14
N LEU A 68 -7.29 5.49 12.59
CA LEU A 68 -5.98 5.49 13.24
C LEU A 68 -5.76 6.79 14.04
N ASP A 69 -4.79 6.76 14.96
CA ASP A 69 -4.42 7.92 15.77
C ASP A 69 -3.72 9.00 14.92
N VAL A 70 -4.38 10.14 14.78
CA VAL A 70 -3.89 11.27 13.98
C VAL A 70 -2.69 11.96 14.62
N GLU A 71 -2.61 12.04 15.95
CA GLU A 71 -1.47 12.64 16.64
C GLU A 71 -0.24 11.76 16.47
N ARG A 72 -0.39 10.45 16.64
CA ARG A 72 0.71 9.51 16.41
C ARG A 72 1.22 9.57 14.96
N ALA A 73 0.30 9.66 13.99
CA ALA A 73 0.70 9.84 12.60
C ALA A 73 1.46 11.17 12.36
N ARG A 74 1.14 12.25 13.07
CA ARG A 74 1.90 13.50 13.00
C ARG A 74 3.32 13.32 13.51
N GLU A 75 3.52 12.58 14.60
CA GLU A 75 4.85 12.27 15.11
C GLU A 75 5.69 11.53 14.07
N VAL A 76 5.12 10.49 13.44
CA VAL A 76 5.77 9.75 12.35
C VAL A 76 6.13 10.68 11.19
N LEU A 77 5.24 11.60 10.81
CA LEU A 77 5.51 12.55 9.73
C LEU A 77 6.55 13.62 10.11
N ALA A 78 6.62 14.01 11.38
CA ALA A 78 7.56 15.02 11.88
C ALA A 78 8.98 14.45 12.04
N ASN A 79 9.11 13.19 12.42
CA ASN A 79 10.39 12.49 12.52
C ASN A 79 10.69 11.76 11.20
N ALA A 80 11.47 12.34 10.29
CA ALA A 80 11.70 11.78 8.96
C ALA A 80 12.36 10.38 8.95
N ASP A 81 13.08 10.01 10.01
CA ASP A 81 13.82 8.74 10.11
C ASP A 81 12.93 7.59 10.60
N GLU A 82 11.83 7.90 11.29
CA GLU A 82 10.97 6.88 11.88
C GLU A 82 10.37 5.96 10.81
N PHE A 83 10.55 4.65 10.93
CA PHE A 83 10.16 3.65 9.92
C PHE A 83 10.82 3.81 8.53
N ALA A 84 11.69 4.80 8.30
CA ALA A 84 12.29 5.04 7.00
C ALA A 84 13.19 3.87 6.57
N ASP A 85 14.04 3.39 7.47
CA ASP A 85 14.92 2.26 7.22
C ASP A 85 14.13 0.96 7.02
N ALA A 86 13.07 0.75 7.78
CA ALA A 86 12.22 -0.43 7.64
C ALA A 86 11.53 -0.48 6.26
N VAL A 87 11.00 0.65 5.77
CA VAL A 87 10.40 0.75 4.44
C VAL A 87 11.46 0.54 3.34
N ARG A 88 12.64 1.17 3.48
CA ARG A 88 13.74 1.02 2.51
C ARG A 88 14.27 -0.41 2.45
N ALA A 89 14.44 -1.06 3.61
CA ALA A 89 14.88 -2.44 3.70
C ALA A 89 13.87 -3.38 3.02
N GLN A 90 12.57 -3.16 3.22
CA GLN A 90 11.52 -3.94 2.56
C GLN A 90 11.52 -3.73 1.04
N GLU A 91 11.65 -2.50 0.57
CA GLU A 91 11.77 -2.18 -0.86
C GLU A 91 13.00 -2.87 -1.48
N GLN A 92 14.17 -2.69 -0.87
CA GLN A 92 15.43 -3.30 -1.33
C GLN A 92 15.36 -4.83 -1.35
N PHE A 93 14.73 -5.43 -0.36
CA PHE A 93 14.53 -6.88 -0.32
C PHE A 93 13.78 -7.35 -1.56
N PHE A 94 12.64 -6.75 -1.90
CA PHE A 94 11.86 -7.19 -3.06
C PHE A 94 12.53 -6.86 -4.39
N VAL A 95 13.17 -5.68 -4.51
CA VAL A 95 13.95 -5.33 -5.70
C VAL A 95 15.12 -6.30 -5.92
N GLY A 96 15.84 -6.64 -4.85
CA GLY A 96 16.93 -7.63 -4.88
C GLY A 96 16.46 -9.04 -5.21
N ASN A 97 15.19 -9.36 -4.97
CA ASN A 97 14.54 -10.62 -5.36
C ASN A 97 13.81 -10.53 -6.73
N GLY A 98 14.17 -9.56 -7.58
CA GLY A 98 13.71 -9.48 -8.97
C GLY A 98 12.31 -8.87 -9.17
N ILE A 99 11.73 -8.26 -8.13
CA ILE A 99 10.45 -7.56 -8.25
C ILE A 99 10.69 -6.12 -8.73
N HIS A 100 10.38 -5.87 -10.00
CA HIS A 100 10.61 -4.57 -10.65
C HIS A 100 9.32 -3.82 -11.05
N SER A 101 8.14 -4.36 -10.71
CA SER A 101 6.86 -3.71 -11.00
C SER A 101 5.79 -4.11 -9.98
N VAL A 102 4.76 -3.27 -9.85
CA VAL A 102 3.62 -3.47 -8.96
C VAL A 102 2.29 -3.41 -9.75
N PRO A 103 1.23 -4.10 -9.30
CA PRO A 103 1.21 -4.98 -8.13
C PRO A 103 1.93 -6.32 -8.39
N ALA A 104 2.49 -6.89 -7.33
CA ALA A 104 3.12 -8.20 -7.31
C ALA A 104 2.63 -8.96 -6.08
N VAL A 105 2.18 -10.20 -6.27
CA VAL A 105 1.68 -11.06 -5.20
C VAL A 105 2.53 -12.31 -5.16
N ILE A 106 3.18 -12.58 -4.01
CA ILE A 106 4.03 -13.75 -3.80
C ILE A 106 3.30 -14.68 -2.83
N ILE A 107 3.01 -15.90 -3.26
CA ILE A 107 2.34 -16.92 -2.46
C ILE A 107 3.38 -17.93 -1.98
N ASN A 108 3.37 -18.22 -0.68
CA ASN A 108 4.28 -19.16 -0.01
C ASN A 108 5.77 -18.91 -0.32
N GLN A 109 6.16 -17.66 -0.58
CA GLN A 109 7.52 -17.27 -0.97
C GLN A 109 8.05 -17.97 -2.24
N ARG A 110 7.17 -18.54 -3.08
CA ARG A 110 7.56 -19.34 -4.26
C ARG A 110 6.87 -18.94 -5.55
N HIS A 111 5.59 -18.59 -5.47
CA HIS A 111 4.78 -18.34 -6.66
C HIS A 111 4.50 -16.86 -6.81
N LEU A 112 5.10 -16.24 -7.83
CA LEU A 112 4.88 -14.85 -8.18
C LEU A 112 3.73 -14.71 -9.18
N ILE A 113 2.73 -13.90 -8.83
CA ILE A 113 1.72 -13.39 -9.76
C ILE A 113 2.01 -11.90 -9.95
N SER A 114 2.38 -11.52 -11.17
CA SER A 114 2.75 -10.15 -11.53
C SER A 114 1.61 -9.43 -12.26
N GLY A 115 1.40 -8.16 -11.91
CA GLY A 115 0.41 -7.28 -12.52
C GLY A 115 -0.99 -7.38 -11.89
N GLY A 116 -1.86 -6.44 -12.28
CA GLY A 116 -3.27 -6.39 -11.88
C GLY A 116 -4.09 -7.46 -12.60
N GLN A 117 -3.82 -8.72 -12.31
CA GLN A 117 -4.48 -9.87 -12.94
C GLN A 117 -5.97 -9.94 -12.56
N PRO A 118 -6.81 -10.55 -13.40
CA PRO A 118 -8.22 -10.75 -13.08
C PRO A 118 -8.38 -11.84 -12.00
N PRO A 119 -9.50 -11.84 -11.23
CA PRO A 119 -9.71 -12.76 -10.11
C PRO A 119 -9.54 -14.24 -10.47
N GLU A 120 -9.90 -14.65 -11.68
CA GLU A 120 -9.83 -16.03 -12.16
C GLU A 120 -8.38 -16.54 -12.26
N VAL A 121 -7.42 -15.63 -12.54
CA VAL A 121 -5.99 -15.97 -12.54
C VAL A 121 -5.52 -16.28 -11.12
N PHE A 122 -5.93 -15.46 -10.14
CA PHE A 122 -5.64 -15.71 -8.74
C PHE A 122 -6.29 -17.00 -8.24
N GLU A 123 -7.57 -17.22 -8.55
CA GLU A 123 -8.29 -18.44 -8.18
C GLU A 123 -7.58 -19.69 -8.70
N ARG A 124 -7.26 -19.72 -9.99
CA ARG A 124 -6.57 -20.87 -10.62
C ARG A 124 -5.21 -21.13 -9.98
N ALA A 125 -4.41 -20.09 -9.75
CA ALA A 125 -3.10 -20.21 -9.12
C ALA A 125 -3.24 -20.77 -7.69
N LEU A 126 -4.16 -20.24 -6.89
CA LEU A 126 -4.40 -20.71 -5.53
C LEU A 126 -4.84 -22.18 -5.49
N ARG A 127 -5.72 -22.61 -6.42
CA ARG A 127 -6.11 -24.03 -6.55
C ARG A 127 -4.93 -24.93 -6.88
N GLN A 128 -4.09 -24.54 -7.83
CA GLN A 128 -2.90 -25.31 -8.23
C GLN A 128 -1.90 -25.45 -7.08
N ILE A 129 -1.68 -24.38 -6.31
CA ILE A 129 -0.80 -24.38 -5.14
C ILE A 129 -1.37 -25.29 -4.05
N ALA A 130 -2.69 -25.24 -3.81
CA ALA A 130 -3.34 -26.07 -2.81
C ALA A 130 -3.28 -27.58 -3.12
N THR A 131 -3.24 -27.96 -4.40
CA THR A 131 -3.14 -29.37 -4.82
C THR A 131 -1.69 -29.86 -4.98
N GLY A 132 -0.68 -29.03 -4.65
CA GLY A 132 0.74 -29.38 -4.76
C GLY A 132 1.25 -29.49 -6.20
N ALA A 133 0.52 -28.94 -7.16
CA ALA A 133 0.85 -28.99 -8.59
C ALA A 133 1.70 -27.77 -9.04
N GLY A 134 2.44 -27.14 -8.13
CA GLY A 134 3.19 -25.90 -8.37
C GLY A 134 4.59 -25.92 -7.80
#